data_AF-A0A937W947-F1
#
_entry.id   AF-A0A937W947-F1
#
_cell.length_a   1.000
_cell.length_b   1.000
_cell.length_c   1.000
_cell.angle_alpha   90.00
_cell.angle_beta   90.00
_cell.angle_gamma   90.00
#
_symmetry.space_group_name_H-M   'P 1'
#
loop_
_entity.id
_entity.type
_entity.pdbx_description
1 polymer ?
#
loop_
_entity_poly.entity_id
_entity_poly.type
_entity_poly.pdbx_seq_one_letter_code
_entity_poly.pdbx_strand_id
1 'polypeptide(L)'
;MQTRNGRVISEGCGKCHISGMYSPPLLYMATQKITEEEIDAIDCLICHAREYDMSKKKVFKDEHGYRWGQDRSMRAAVSAGHADAQACLRCHVETFTTKRATPYTPEEDVHAKAGLNCTTCHISEGHLIAKGRFGTDLVTEDLPEVKVSCEGCHTLSPHKGSDQADTLNTHTAKLSCEACHITQLGSENWRYRDWSKPIFNEAMGIYQPTTVITNETKEALTFRWFDGTSTVMAQARGARTDGKSRVYPFKLFQAVMPEDAANRGPTGGMLLPIDRHFYYREGNPDKFVRNAMEKPFMKLMYGEGMAGMMMKGTMNKMMRAIGLEGFKAPWGGNYVWSEMRGDATLMVNHAIKKNGRECASCHTSDGIIDFKNLGYSTEEIQRLTWTK
;
A
#
# COMPACT_ATOMS: atom_id res chain seq x y z
N MET A 1 14.41 -2.60 -19.20
CA MET A 1 15.38 -3.66 -18.88
C MET A 1 15.29 -4.74 -19.94
N GLN A 2 16.42 -5.25 -20.44
CA GLN A 2 16.43 -6.48 -21.23
C GLN A 2 16.44 -7.69 -20.28
N THR A 3 15.49 -8.59 -20.46
CA THR A 3 15.33 -9.83 -19.70
C THR A 3 16.30 -10.90 -20.24
N ARG A 4 16.47 -12.00 -19.50
CA ARG A 4 17.39 -13.08 -19.91
C ARG A 4 16.94 -13.80 -21.20
N ASN A 5 15.65 -13.76 -21.51
CA ASN A 5 15.10 -14.28 -22.77
C ASN A 5 15.10 -13.23 -23.91
N GLY A 6 15.83 -12.12 -23.76
CA GLY A 6 16.02 -11.11 -24.81
C GLY A 6 14.87 -10.11 -24.97
N ARG A 7 13.76 -10.26 -24.23
CA ARG A 7 12.64 -9.31 -24.25
C ARG A 7 13.05 -8.00 -23.55
N VAL A 8 12.45 -6.89 -23.97
CA VAL A 8 12.59 -5.61 -23.26
C VAL A 8 11.32 -5.38 -22.46
N ILE A 9 11.46 -5.25 -21.14
CA ILE A 9 10.36 -4.91 -20.25
C ILE A 9 10.60 -3.52 -19.63
N SER A 10 9.51 -2.77 -19.48
CA SER A 10 9.52 -1.51 -18.73
C SER A 10 8.83 -1.72 -17.40
N GLU A 11 9.61 -1.69 -16.33
CA GLU A 11 9.14 -1.98 -14.98
C GLU A 11 9.80 -1.01 -14.00
N GLY A 12 9.04 -0.55 -13.02
CA GLY A 12 9.51 0.38 -12.00
C GLY A 12 8.37 1.25 -11.48
N CYS A 13 8.61 1.92 -10.36
CA CYS A 13 7.58 2.72 -9.68
C CYS A 13 7.06 3.87 -10.55
N GLY A 14 7.90 4.41 -11.44
CA GLY A 14 7.52 5.54 -12.29
C GLY A 14 6.48 5.21 -13.38
N LYS A 15 6.15 3.92 -13.62
CA LYS A 15 5.01 3.54 -14.47
C LYS A 15 3.69 4.13 -13.94
N CYS A 16 3.58 4.28 -12.63
CA CYS A 16 2.40 4.82 -11.96
C CYS A 16 2.56 6.28 -11.50
N HIS A 17 3.71 6.91 -11.74
CA HIS A 17 3.87 8.34 -11.48
C HIS A 17 3.16 9.15 -12.57
N ILE A 18 2.45 10.19 -12.12
CA ILE A 18 1.73 11.15 -12.97
C ILE A 18 2.65 12.20 -13.62
N SER A 19 3.95 11.92 -13.72
CA SER A 19 4.92 12.77 -14.42
C SER A 19 5.90 11.93 -15.25
N GLY A 20 6.56 12.60 -16.19
CA GLY A 20 7.58 12.05 -17.08
C GLY A 20 8.95 12.62 -16.81
N MET A 21 9.18 13.12 -15.59
CA MET A 21 10.45 13.76 -15.21
C MET A 21 11.61 12.76 -15.15
N TYR A 22 12.83 13.27 -15.34
CA TYR A 22 14.08 12.50 -15.25
C TYR A 22 14.45 12.10 -13.82
N SER A 23 13.95 12.85 -12.85
CA SER A 23 14.07 12.57 -11.43
C SER A 23 12.71 12.73 -10.76
N PRO A 24 12.50 12.16 -9.55
CA PRO A 24 11.42 12.62 -8.70
C PRO A 24 11.46 14.16 -8.63
N PRO A 25 10.30 14.84 -8.67
CA PRO A 25 10.27 16.29 -8.42
C PRO A 25 11.02 16.54 -7.13
N LEU A 26 11.94 17.52 -7.16
CA LEU A 26 13.01 17.74 -6.19
C LEU A 26 12.52 17.57 -4.73
N LEU A 27 12.55 16.33 -4.26
CA LEU A 27 11.98 15.97 -2.98
C LEU A 27 13.04 16.31 -1.92
N TYR A 28 12.64 17.13 -0.95
CA TYR A 28 13.25 17.34 0.38
C TYR A 28 14.06 18.60 0.69
N MET A 29 14.22 19.55 -0.23
CA MET A 29 14.69 20.88 0.15
C MET A 29 13.58 21.88 -0.09
N ALA A 30 12.90 22.29 0.99
CA ALA A 30 11.80 23.26 1.03
C ALA A 30 12.16 24.68 0.50
N THR A 31 13.21 24.79 -0.30
CA THR A 31 13.85 26.02 -0.77
C THR A 31 13.89 26.15 -2.29
N GLN A 32 13.50 25.12 -3.05
CA GLN A 32 13.52 25.17 -4.52
C GLN A 32 12.13 25.49 -5.09
N LYS A 33 12.08 26.47 -6.00
CA LYS A 33 10.88 26.79 -6.77
C LYS A 33 10.69 25.72 -7.83
N ILE A 34 9.44 25.27 -7.99
CA ILE A 34 9.03 24.39 -9.09
C ILE A 34 9.35 25.08 -10.42
N THR A 35 10.04 24.40 -11.33
CA THR A 35 10.37 24.96 -12.66
C THR A 35 9.24 24.71 -13.67
N GLU A 36 9.21 25.49 -14.75
CA GLU A 36 8.27 25.26 -15.85
C GLU A 36 8.43 23.86 -16.46
N GLU A 37 9.67 23.37 -16.57
CA GLU A 37 9.95 22.01 -17.06
C GLU A 37 9.32 20.93 -16.16
N GLU A 38 9.32 21.11 -14.84
CA GLU A 38 8.67 20.19 -13.91
C GLU A 38 7.15 20.21 -14.07
N ILE A 39 6.56 21.38 -14.34
CA ILE A 39 5.12 21.53 -14.61
C ILE A 39 4.76 20.87 -15.96
N ASP A 40 5.53 21.15 -17.00
CA ASP A 40 5.32 20.60 -18.35
C ASP A 40 5.52 19.08 -18.42
N ALA A 41 6.23 18.51 -17.46
CA ALA A 41 6.42 17.08 -17.32
C ALA A 41 5.22 16.36 -16.68
N ILE A 42 4.22 17.07 -16.15
CA ILE A 42 3.00 16.46 -15.61
C ILE A 42 2.21 15.78 -16.73
N ASP A 43 1.74 14.56 -16.48
CA ASP A 43 0.91 13.81 -17.42
C ASP A 43 -0.57 14.04 -17.10
N CYS A 44 -1.16 15.11 -17.66
CA CYS A 44 -2.58 15.39 -17.46
C CYS A 44 -3.48 14.29 -18.07
N LEU A 45 -3.04 13.69 -19.18
CA LEU A 45 -3.86 12.77 -19.96
C LEU A 45 -3.98 11.39 -19.29
N ILE A 46 -3.03 10.99 -18.44
CA ILE A 46 -3.12 9.71 -17.71
C ILE A 46 -4.36 9.63 -16.82
N CYS A 47 -4.91 10.76 -16.38
CA CYS A 47 -6.17 10.82 -15.63
C CYS A 47 -7.35 11.28 -16.50
N HIS A 48 -7.12 12.22 -17.43
CA HIS A 48 -8.22 12.88 -18.13
C HIS A 48 -8.57 12.28 -19.49
N ALA A 49 -7.66 11.61 -20.18
CA ALA A 49 -7.95 11.02 -21.48
C ALA A 49 -8.73 9.71 -21.30
N ARG A 50 -9.84 9.52 -22.03
CA ARG A 50 -10.54 8.24 -22.11
C ARG A 50 -9.78 7.21 -22.95
N GLU A 51 -9.06 7.66 -23.97
CA GLU A 51 -8.30 6.81 -24.89
C GLU A 51 -6.78 6.88 -24.67
N TYR A 52 -6.32 6.87 -23.42
CA TYR A 52 -4.88 6.88 -23.09
C TYR A 52 -4.23 5.51 -23.37
N ASP A 53 -3.19 5.49 -24.19
CA ASP A 53 -2.40 4.31 -24.50
C ASP A 53 -1.30 4.04 -23.45
N MET A 54 -1.61 3.17 -22.47
CA MET A 54 -0.65 2.75 -21.45
C MET A 54 0.60 2.06 -22.01
N SER A 55 0.61 1.59 -23.27
CA SER A 55 1.82 1.05 -23.91
C SER A 55 2.89 2.12 -24.16
N LYS A 56 2.51 3.41 -24.16
CA LYS A 56 3.43 4.55 -24.21
C LYS A 56 4.14 4.82 -22.88
N LYS A 57 3.60 4.33 -21.76
CA LYS A 57 4.17 4.46 -20.41
C LYS A 57 5.34 3.49 -20.22
N LYS A 58 6.42 3.72 -20.97
CA LYS A 58 7.67 2.95 -20.94
C LYS A 58 8.87 3.87 -20.76
N VAL A 59 9.96 3.34 -20.19
CA VAL A 59 11.21 4.07 -20.05
C VAL A 59 11.88 4.20 -21.42
N PHE A 60 12.34 5.40 -21.75
CA PHE A 60 13.25 5.64 -22.86
C PHE A 60 14.40 6.54 -22.42
N LYS A 61 15.45 6.56 -23.25
CA LYS A 61 16.64 7.37 -23.04
C LYS A 61 16.71 8.44 -24.12
N ASP A 62 16.86 9.69 -23.73
CA ASP A 62 17.19 10.80 -24.61
C ASP A 62 18.52 11.44 -24.18
N GLU A 63 18.81 12.65 -24.66
CA GLU A 63 20.06 13.38 -24.38
C GLU A 63 20.22 13.78 -22.91
N HIS A 64 19.11 13.95 -22.18
CA HIS A 64 19.12 14.35 -20.77
C HIS A 64 19.13 13.14 -19.82
N GLY A 65 18.71 11.97 -20.30
CA GLY A 65 18.84 10.72 -19.55
C GLY A 65 17.64 9.79 -19.73
N TYR A 66 17.35 9.00 -18.69
CA TYR A 66 16.22 8.10 -18.69
C TYR A 66 14.98 8.77 -18.11
N ARG A 67 13.84 8.65 -18.79
CA ARG A 67 12.55 9.10 -18.28
C ARG A 67 11.40 8.21 -18.71
N TRP A 68 10.26 8.36 -18.05
CA TRP A 68 9.03 7.67 -18.41
C TRP A 68 8.29 8.40 -19.52
N GLY A 69 7.86 7.65 -20.52
CA GLY A 69 6.95 8.15 -21.54
C GLY A 69 5.55 8.39 -21.05
N GLN A 70 4.81 9.08 -21.91
CA GLN A 70 3.44 9.50 -21.70
C GLN A 70 2.74 9.39 -23.04
N ASP A 71 1.44 9.10 -23.03
CA ASP A 71 0.63 9.26 -24.23
C ASP A 71 0.27 10.73 -24.43
N ARG A 72 1.01 11.41 -25.32
CA ARG A 72 0.74 12.78 -25.76
C ARG A 72 0.08 12.85 -27.15
N SER A 73 -0.54 11.75 -27.59
CA SER A 73 -1.17 11.71 -28.91
C SER A 73 -2.41 12.61 -28.97
N MET A 74 -2.76 13.08 -30.18
CA MET A 74 -4.01 13.79 -30.41
C MET A 74 -5.22 12.97 -30.01
N ARG A 75 -5.17 11.64 -30.20
CA ARG A 75 -6.23 10.71 -29.77
C ARG A 75 -6.50 10.82 -28.27
N ALA A 76 -5.45 10.71 -27.45
CA ALA A 76 -5.58 10.90 -26.01
C ALA A 76 -6.10 12.31 -25.67
N ALA A 77 -5.51 13.34 -26.29
CA ALA A 77 -5.85 14.74 -26.02
C ALA A 77 -7.32 15.08 -26.32
N VAL A 78 -7.86 14.69 -27.49
CA VAL A 78 -9.27 14.98 -27.85
C VAL A 78 -10.26 14.13 -27.05
N SER A 79 -9.80 13.03 -26.45
CA SER A 79 -10.64 12.18 -25.58
C SER A 79 -10.73 12.68 -24.13
N ALA A 80 -10.07 13.80 -23.81
CA ALA A 80 -10.01 14.36 -22.47
C ALA A 80 -11.42 14.65 -21.89
N GLY A 81 -11.54 14.45 -20.58
CA GLY A 81 -12.78 14.68 -19.83
C GLY A 81 -12.59 14.47 -18.33
N HIS A 82 -13.70 14.29 -17.62
CA HIS A 82 -13.66 13.91 -16.21
C HIS A 82 -13.03 12.52 -16.06
N ALA A 83 -12.14 12.38 -15.08
CA ALA A 83 -11.53 11.10 -14.75
C ALA A 83 -12.60 10.11 -14.30
N ASP A 84 -12.56 8.91 -14.85
CA ASP A 84 -13.40 7.77 -14.48
C ASP A 84 -12.59 6.71 -13.72
N ALA A 85 -13.26 5.63 -13.30
CA ALA A 85 -12.61 4.57 -12.55
C ALA A 85 -11.51 3.88 -13.39
N GLN A 86 -11.66 3.82 -14.72
CA GLN A 86 -10.65 3.24 -15.60
C GLN A 86 -9.36 4.06 -15.59
N ALA A 87 -9.47 5.39 -15.57
CA ALA A 87 -8.32 6.27 -15.44
C ALA A 87 -7.52 5.98 -14.15
N CYS A 88 -8.19 5.82 -13.01
CA CYS A 88 -7.54 5.45 -11.75
C CYS A 88 -6.92 4.04 -11.81
N LEU A 89 -7.64 3.08 -12.41
CA LEU A 89 -7.21 1.69 -12.51
C LEU A 89 -5.98 1.48 -13.40
N ARG A 90 -5.60 2.43 -14.27
CA ARG A 90 -4.33 2.40 -15.02
C ARG A 90 -3.11 2.16 -14.13
N CYS A 91 -3.16 2.68 -12.92
CA CYS A 91 -2.08 2.58 -11.93
C CYS A 91 -2.47 1.72 -10.73
N HIS A 92 -3.73 1.77 -10.31
CA HIS A 92 -4.17 1.11 -9.08
C HIS A 92 -4.53 -0.36 -9.25
N VAL A 93 -4.84 -0.85 -10.46
CA VAL A 93 -5.36 -2.21 -10.68
C VAL A 93 -4.46 -3.29 -10.09
N GLU A 94 -3.15 -3.28 -10.39
CA GLU A 94 -2.22 -4.29 -9.89
C GLU A 94 -2.16 -4.27 -8.36
N THR A 95 -2.18 -3.08 -7.76
CA THR A 95 -2.16 -2.95 -6.30
C THR A 95 -3.44 -3.45 -5.65
N PHE A 96 -4.59 -3.29 -6.30
CA PHE A 96 -5.86 -3.84 -5.83
C PHE A 96 -5.92 -5.35 -5.98
N THR A 97 -5.43 -5.90 -7.09
CA THR A 97 -5.46 -7.34 -7.35
C THR A 97 -4.48 -8.10 -6.46
N THR A 98 -3.26 -7.57 -6.23
CA THR A 98 -2.19 -8.33 -5.58
C THR A 98 -1.85 -7.84 -4.18
N LYS A 99 -1.35 -6.59 -4.07
CA LYS A 99 -0.82 -6.03 -2.81
C LYS A 99 -1.91 -5.87 -1.76
N ARG A 100 -3.09 -5.35 -2.12
CA ARG A 100 -4.24 -5.19 -1.22
C ARG A 100 -5.23 -6.34 -1.32
N ALA A 101 -5.27 -7.05 -2.45
CA ALA A 101 -6.22 -8.13 -2.73
C ALA A 101 -7.69 -7.72 -2.53
N THR A 102 -8.02 -6.47 -2.87
CA THR A 102 -9.37 -5.89 -2.83
C THR A 102 -9.71 -5.29 -4.21
N PRO A 103 -9.95 -6.15 -5.22
CA PRO A 103 -10.26 -5.73 -6.59
C PRO A 103 -11.54 -4.89 -6.66
N TYR A 104 -11.50 -3.84 -7.47
CA TYR A 104 -12.63 -2.95 -7.74
C TYR A 104 -13.19 -3.22 -9.15
N THR A 105 -13.96 -4.29 -9.26
CA THR A 105 -14.59 -4.74 -10.51
C THR A 105 -16.09 -5.02 -10.29
N PRO A 106 -16.94 -4.93 -11.33
CA PRO A 106 -18.37 -5.26 -11.19
C PRO A 106 -18.67 -6.65 -10.65
N GLU A 107 -17.75 -7.60 -10.82
CA GLU A 107 -17.87 -8.98 -10.33
C GLU A 107 -17.55 -9.07 -8.84
N GLU A 108 -16.63 -8.24 -8.35
CA GLU A 108 -16.07 -8.37 -7.01
C GLU A 108 -16.50 -7.28 -6.01
N ASP A 109 -17.02 -6.15 -6.48
CA ASP A 109 -17.43 -5.02 -5.65
C ASP A 109 -18.82 -4.49 -6.06
N VAL A 110 -19.73 -4.36 -5.09
CA VAL A 110 -21.10 -3.89 -5.35
C VAL A 110 -21.19 -2.44 -5.79
N HIS A 111 -20.26 -1.58 -5.36
CA HIS A 111 -20.20 -0.18 -5.76
C HIS A 111 -19.66 -0.07 -7.18
N ALA A 112 -18.63 -0.85 -7.53
CA ALA A 112 -18.16 -0.95 -8.90
C ALA A 112 -19.27 -1.48 -9.82
N LYS A 113 -20.03 -2.49 -9.37
CA LYS A 113 -21.18 -3.04 -10.11
C LYS A 113 -22.29 -2.01 -10.34
N ALA A 114 -22.48 -1.12 -9.37
CA ALA A 114 -23.42 0.00 -9.47
C ALA A 114 -22.88 1.16 -10.33
N GLY A 115 -21.67 1.05 -10.88
CA GLY A 115 -21.06 2.06 -11.75
C GLY A 115 -20.53 3.28 -11.01
N LEU A 116 -20.26 3.17 -9.70
CA LEU A 116 -19.68 4.27 -8.93
C LEU A 116 -18.26 4.55 -9.41
N ASN A 117 -17.96 5.83 -9.61
CA ASN A 117 -16.61 6.28 -9.91
C ASN A 117 -15.80 6.42 -8.61
N CYS A 118 -14.47 6.28 -8.68
CA CYS A 118 -13.58 6.42 -7.53
C CYS A 118 -13.77 7.77 -6.82
N THR A 119 -13.96 8.85 -7.59
CA THR A 119 -14.15 10.22 -7.10
C THR A 119 -15.49 10.45 -6.38
N THR A 120 -16.41 9.48 -6.43
CA THR A 120 -17.65 9.51 -5.63
C THR A 120 -17.34 9.42 -4.14
N CYS A 121 -16.36 8.59 -3.78
CA CYS A 121 -15.91 8.40 -2.40
C CYS A 121 -14.63 9.22 -2.15
N HIS A 122 -13.68 9.17 -3.09
CA HIS A 122 -12.42 9.91 -3.06
C HIS A 122 -12.60 11.30 -3.67
N ILE A 123 -13.39 12.14 -2.99
CA ILE A 123 -13.69 13.51 -3.43
C ILE A 123 -12.40 14.26 -3.73
N SER A 124 -12.39 15.00 -4.84
CA SER A 124 -11.24 15.79 -5.27
C SER A 124 -11.54 17.29 -5.25
N GLU A 125 -10.64 18.09 -4.69
CA GLU A 125 -10.71 19.55 -4.68
C GLU A 125 -9.35 20.14 -5.06
N GLY A 126 -9.26 20.96 -6.12
CA GLY A 126 -7.98 21.55 -6.53
C GLY A 126 -6.88 20.52 -6.86
N HIS A 127 -7.23 19.36 -7.43
CA HIS A 127 -6.34 18.19 -7.66
C HIS A 127 -5.82 17.49 -6.39
N LEU A 128 -6.29 17.88 -5.20
CA LEU A 128 -6.12 17.14 -3.96
C LEU A 128 -7.17 16.03 -3.91
N ILE A 129 -6.77 14.78 -3.64
CA ILE A 129 -7.70 13.63 -3.64
C ILE A 129 -7.86 13.10 -2.22
N ALA A 130 -9.08 13.10 -1.71
CA ALA A 130 -9.39 12.59 -0.38
C ALA A 130 -9.10 11.08 -0.30
N LYS A 131 -8.04 10.70 0.42
CA LYS A 131 -7.72 9.30 0.74
C LYS A 131 -8.63 8.75 1.85
N GLY A 132 -9.05 9.60 2.77
CA GLY A 132 -9.68 9.23 4.04
C GLY A 132 -8.67 8.97 5.15
N ARG A 133 -9.14 9.07 6.40
CA ARG A 133 -8.33 8.96 7.64
C ARG A 133 -7.99 7.54 8.05
N PHE A 134 -8.70 6.58 7.48
CA PHE A 134 -8.52 5.19 7.78
C PHE A 134 -7.57 4.65 6.73
N GLY A 135 -6.27 4.85 6.92
CA GLY A 135 -5.23 4.24 6.10
C GLY A 135 -4.00 3.98 6.93
N THR A 136 -3.44 2.78 6.86
CA THR A 136 -2.19 2.45 7.57
C THR A 136 -0.95 2.87 6.79
N ASP A 137 -1.11 3.16 5.49
CA ASP A 137 -0.06 3.67 4.63
C ASP A 137 0.28 5.14 4.98
N LEU A 138 1.57 5.42 5.20
CA LEU A 138 2.11 6.75 5.56
C LEU A 138 2.22 7.69 4.34
N VAL A 139 1.12 7.85 3.64
CA VAL A 139 0.98 8.84 2.56
C VAL A 139 0.24 10.03 3.12
N THR A 140 0.70 11.24 2.78
CA THR A 140 0.03 12.50 3.11
C THR A 140 -1.46 12.43 2.77
N GLU A 141 -2.29 12.95 3.67
CA GLU A 141 -3.71 13.14 3.39
C GLU A 141 -3.88 14.51 2.74
N ASP A 142 -4.17 14.52 1.44
CA ASP A 142 -4.34 15.75 0.66
C ASP A 142 -5.54 16.59 1.15
N LEU A 143 -6.61 15.91 1.61
CA LEU A 143 -7.82 16.50 2.19
C LEU A 143 -8.16 15.80 3.51
N PRO A 144 -7.47 16.10 4.61
CA PRO A 144 -7.60 15.33 5.87
C PRO A 144 -8.95 15.54 6.55
N GLU A 145 -9.72 16.56 6.17
CA GLU A 145 -11.04 16.86 6.73
C GLU A 145 -12.12 15.94 6.14
N VAL A 146 -11.87 15.45 4.91
CA VAL A 146 -12.82 14.64 4.16
C VAL A 146 -12.73 13.19 4.61
N LYS A 147 -13.82 12.72 5.22
CA LYS A 147 -13.96 11.31 5.59
C LYS A 147 -14.39 10.51 4.37
N VAL A 148 -13.62 9.48 4.05
CA VAL A 148 -14.02 8.43 3.11
C VAL A 148 -14.50 7.24 3.95
N SER A 149 -15.82 7.09 4.08
CA SER A 149 -16.41 6.04 4.89
C SER A 149 -17.80 5.65 4.39
N CYS A 150 -18.30 4.48 4.82
CA CYS A 150 -19.62 3.99 4.46
C CYS A 150 -20.74 4.95 4.89
N GLU A 151 -20.52 5.66 6.01
CA GLU A 151 -21.49 6.58 6.61
C GLU A 151 -21.76 7.85 5.77
N GLY A 152 -20.98 8.09 4.71
CA GLY A 152 -21.29 9.12 3.72
C GLY A 152 -22.57 8.85 2.93
N CYS A 153 -22.95 7.57 2.78
CA CYS A 153 -24.13 7.14 2.02
C CYS A 153 -25.08 6.24 2.84
N HIS A 154 -24.56 5.52 3.84
CA HIS A 154 -25.32 4.57 4.66
C HIS A 154 -25.46 5.07 6.10
N THR A 155 -26.56 4.72 6.77
CA THR A 155 -26.70 5.02 8.21
C THR A 155 -25.92 4.01 9.06
N LEU A 156 -25.67 4.32 10.34
CA LEU A 156 -25.11 3.36 11.32
C LEU A 156 -26.08 2.22 11.70
N SER A 157 -27.33 2.25 11.24
CA SER A 157 -28.28 1.15 11.43
C SER A 157 -28.91 0.72 10.09
N PRO A 158 -28.09 0.19 9.16
CA PRO A 158 -28.54 -0.07 7.79
C PRO A 158 -29.37 -1.36 7.67
N HIS A 159 -29.26 -2.28 8.63
CA HIS A 159 -29.95 -3.57 8.57
C HIS A 159 -31.41 -3.43 9.01
N LYS A 160 -32.34 -3.95 8.21
CA LYS A 160 -33.79 -3.89 8.42
C LYS A 160 -34.44 -5.15 7.87
N GLY A 161 -35.63 -5.51 8.37
CA GLY A 161 -36.47 -6.55 7.77
C GLY A 161 -36.02 -7.99 8.04
N SER A 162 -35.16 -8.22 9.02
CA SER A 162 -34.85 -9.56 9.55
C SER A 162 -34.85 -9.54 11.07
N ASP A 163 -35.09 -10.69 11.69
CA ASP A 163 -35.05 -10.86 13.16
C ASP A 163 -33.65 -10.61 13.76
N GLN A 164 -32.63 -10.51 12.89
CA GLN A 164 -31.24 -10.23 13.26
C GLN A 164 -30.86 -8.76 13.11
N ALA A 165 -31.75 -7.92 12.57
CA ALA A 165 -31.42 -6.53 12.20
C ALA A 165 -30.87 -5.72 13.38
N ASP A 166 -31.53 -5.75 14.54
CA ASP A 166 -31.10 -5.01 15.73
C ASP A 166 -29.75 -5.49 16.27
N THR A 167 -29.52 -6.81 16.25
CA THR A 167 -28.24 -7.42 16.62
C THR A 167 -27.13 -6.96 15.67
N LEU A 168 -27.35 -7.00 14.35
CA LEU A 168 -26.38 -6.56 13.36
C LEU A 168 -26.09 -5.06 13.47
N ASN A 169 -27.12 -4.24 13.72
CA ASN A 169 -26.95 -2.80 13.94
C ASN A 169 -26.14 -2.52 15.22
N THR A 170 -26.32 -3.32 16.28
CA THR A 170 -25.51 -3.21 17.51
C THR A 170 -24.03 -3.50 17.24
N HIS A 171 -23.71 -4.44 16.34
CA HIS A 171 -22.32 -4.73 15.98
C HIS A 171 -21.59 -3.52 15.37
N THR A 172 -22.29 -2.61 14.70
CA THR A 172 -21.68 -1.43 14.09
C THR A 172 -20.99 -0.51 15.12
N ALA A 173 -21.38 -0.59 16.40
CA ALA A 173 -20.70 0.14 17.47
C ALA A 173 -19.26 -0.35 17.71
N LYS A 174 -18.95 -1.60 17.35
CA LYS A 174 -17.64 -2.23 17.61
C LYS A 174 -16.92 -2.70 16.35
N LEU A 175 -17.64 -3.13 15.31
CA LEU A 175 -17.08 -3.60 14.06
C LEU A 175 -17.26 -2.53 12.98
N SER A 176 -16.23 -2.33 12.15
CA SER A 176 -16.34 -1.62 10.87
C SER A 176 -17.29 -2.34 9.91
N CYS A 177 -17.83 -1.62 8.92
CA CYS A 177 -18.71 -2.23 7.91
C CYS A 177 -17.95 -3.26 7.07
N GLU A 178 -16.70 -2.94 6.75
CA GLU A 178 -15.73 -3.74 6.01
C GLU A 178 -15.48 -5.10 6.68
N ALA A 179 -15.45 -5.15 8.01
CA ALA A 179 -15.28 -6.40 8.76
C ALA A 179 -16.32 -7.46 8.38
N CYS A 180 -17.56 -7.03 8.16
CA CYS A 180 -18.67 -7.88 7.77
C CYS A 180 -18.80 -7.99 6.25
N HIS A 181 -18.60 -6.90 5.51
CA HIS A 181 -18.95 -6.84 4.09
C HIS A 181 -17.79 -7.14 3.11
N ILE A 182 -16.54 -7.23 3.57
CA ILE A 182 -15.45 -7.82 2.78
C ILE A 182 -15.32 -9.27 3.20
N THR A 183 -16.05 -10.15 2.51
CA THR A 183 -16.13 -11.58 2.86
C THR A 183 -14.97 -12.40 2.28
N GLN A 184 -14.43 -11.94 1.15
CA GLN A 184 -13.39 -12.62 0.38
C GLN A 184 -12.39 -11.60 -0.19
N LEU A 185 -11.10 -11.93 -0.12
CA LEU A 185 -10.04 -11.21 -0.83
C LEU A 185 -9.79 -11.83 -2.21
N GLY A 186 -9.24 -11.05 -3.13
CA GLY A 186 -8.83 -11.51 -4.45
C GLY A 186 -7.77 -12.63 -4.38
N SER A 187 -7.73 -13.49 -5.39
CA SER A 187 -6.89 -14.71 -5.41
C SER A 187 -5.38 -14.44 -5.49
N GLU A 188 -4.95 -13.33 -6.06
CA GLU A 188 -3.52 -13.01 -6.20
C GLU A 188 -2.91 -12.39 -4.94
N ASN A 189 -3.35 -12.84 -3.77
CA ASN A 189 -3.06 -12.21 -2.49
C ASN A 189 -1.62 -12.46 -2.02
N TRP A 190 -0.73 -11.52 -2.29
CA TRP A 190 0.66 -11.58 -1.84
C TRP A 190 0.76 -11.34 -0.34
N ARG A 191 1.04 -12.37 0.46
CA ARG A 191 1.11 -12.28 1.93
C ARG A 191 2.53 -12.13 2.47
N TYR A 192 3.52 -12.60 1.71
CA TYR A 192 4.91 -12.61 2.11
C TYR A 192 5.83 -12.38 0.92
N ARG A 193 6.91 -11.62 1.11
CA ARG A 193 7.99 -11.46 0.12
C ARG A 193 9.38 -11.52 0.73
N ASP A 194 10.17 -12.49 0.29
CA ASP A 194 11.58 -12.63 0.69
C ASP A 194 12.50 -12.17 -0.45
N TRP A 195 13.11 -10.99 -0.25
CA TRP A 195 14.05 -10.43 -1.21
C TRP A 195 15.43 -11.05 -1.13
N SER A 196 15.75 -11.79 -0.07
CA SER A 196 17.01 -12.54 0.06
C SER A 196 17.03 -13.80 -0.81
N LYS A 197 15.86 -14.26 -1.28
CA LYS A 197 15.69 -15.49 -2.07
C LYS A 197 15.03 -15.19 -3.42
N PRO A 198 15.80 -14.87 -4.47
CA PRO A 198 15.24 -14.68 -5.80
C PRO A 198 14.88 -16.02 -6.44
N ILE A 199 13.71 -16.07 -7.08
CA ILE A 199 13.23 -17.18 -7.92
C ILE A 199 13.16 -16.73 -9.37
N PHE A 200 13.56 -17.57 -10.31
CA PHE A 200 13.50 -17.23 -11.73
C PHE A 200 12.09 -17.51 -12.29
N ASN A 201 11.48 -16.49 -12.88
CA ASN A 201 10.21 -16.59 -13.59
C ASN A 201 10.50 -16.77 -15.09
N GLU A 202 10.37 -18.01 -15.57
CA GLU A 202 10.63 -18.38 -16.97
C GLU A 202 9.78 -17.58 -17.96
N ALA A 203 8.49 -17.40 -17.67
CA ALA A 203 7.56 -16.69 -18.55
C ALA A 203 7.96 -15.23 -18.75
N MET A 204 8.44 -14.58 -17.68
CA MET A 204 8.89 -13.19 -17.72
C MET A 204 10.38 -13.04 -18.09
N GLY A 205 11.17 -14.10 -17.96
CA GLY A 205 12.62 -14.08 -18.17
C GLY A 205 13.38 -13.25 -17.13
N ILE A 206 12.83 -13.13 -15.92
CA ILE A 206 13.40 -12.33 -14.83
C ILE A 206 13.39 -13.09 -13.51
N TYR A 207 14.32 -12.76 -12.62
CA TYR A 207 14.22 -13.12 -11.21
C TYR A 207 13.17 -12.27 -10.51
N GLN A 208 12.52 -12.80 -9.49
CA GLN A 208 11.57 -12.10 -8.62
C GLN A 208 11.82 -12.54 -7.17
N PRO A 209 11.51 -11.72 -6.16
CA PRO A 209 11.58 -12.17 -4.78
C PRO A 209 10.64 -13.36 -4.57
N THR A 210 11.06 -14.33 -3.77
CA THR A 210 10.18 -15.43 -3.34
C THR A 210 8.92 -14.82 -2.73
N THR A 211 7.77 -15.10 -3.35
CA THR A 211 6.48 -14.52 -2.95
C THR A 211 5.56 -15.65 -2.55
N VAL A 212 4.94 -15.55 -1.37
CA VAL A 212 3.85 -16.45 -0.98
C VAL A 212 2.54 -15.79 -1.34
N ILE A 213 1.72 -16.51 -2.11
CA ILE A 213 0.39 -16.13 -2.55
C ILE A 213 -0.61 -17.05 -1.85
N THR A 214 -1.78 -16.54 -1.45
CA THR A 214 -2.84 -17.37 -0.85
C THR A 214 -4.19 -17.04 -1.44
N ASN A 215 -5.05 -18.04 -1.58
CA ASN A 215 -6.46 -17.83 -1.89
C ASN A 215 -7.33 -17.83 -0.62
N GLU A 216 -6.74 -18.20 0.53
CA GLU A 216 -7.45 -18.36 1.78
C GLU A 216 -7.60 -17.03 2.52
N THR A 217 -8.79 -16.44 2.41
CA THR A 217 -9.10 -15.13 3.01
C THR A 217 -8.91 -15.14 4.53
N LYS A 218 -9.30 -16.23 5.21
CA LYS A 218 -9.16 -16.35 6.67
C LYS A 218 -7.70 -16.28 7.12
N GLU A 219 -6.77 -16.83 6.35
CA GLU A 219 -5.36 -16.79 6.71
C GLU A 219 -4.66 -15.48 6.33
N ALA A 220 -5.28 -14.67 5.48
CA ALA A 220 -4.72 -13.41 5.01
C ALA A 220 -5.25 -12.19 5.77
N LEU A 221 -6.47 -12.29 6.32
CA LEU A 221 -7.06 -11.24 7.13
C LEU A 221 -6.65 -11.38 8.59
N THR A 222 -6.40 -10.23 9.21
CA THR A 222 -6.40 -10.05 10.65
C THR A 222 -7.40 -8.98 11.02
N PHE A 223 -7.86 -9.00 12.26
CA PHE A 223 -8.75 -7.99 12.81
C PHE A 223 -8.04 -7.26 13.93
N ARG A 224 -8.04 -5.92 13.87
CA ARG A 224 -7.36 -5.06 14.84
C ARG A 224 -8.30 -3.94 15.28
N TRP A 225 -8.21 -3.57 16.56
CA TRP A 225 -8.72 -2.28 17.00
C TRP A 225 -7.96 -1.18 16.28
N PHE A 226 -8.69 -0.23 15.71
CA PHE A 226 -8.11 0.81 14.90
C PHE A 226 -8.71 2.18 15.22
N ASP A 227 -7.83 3.14 15.51
CA ASP A 227 -8.16 4.52 15.88
C ASP A 227 -7.90 5.53 14.77
N GLY A 228 -7.51 5.07 13.57
CA GLY A 228 -7.12 5.91 12.44
C GLY A 228 -5.62 6.15 12.34
N THR A 229 -4.79 5.67 13.27
CA THR A 229 -3.33 5.92 13.26
C THR A 229 -2.50 4.64 13.08
N SER A 230 -1.28 4.79 12.55
CA SER A 230 -0.37 3.65 12.33
C SER A 230 1.06 3.90 12.85
N THR A 231 1.84 2.83 12.92
CA THR A 231 3.30 2.91 13.12
C THR A 231 4.02 3.19 11.80
N VAL A 232 5.33 3.46 11.86
CA VAL A 232 6.13 3.69 10.65
C VAL A 232 6.15 2.46 9.72
N MET A 233 5.94 1.26 10.26
CA MET A 233 5.87 0.02 9.48
C MET A 233 4.43 -0.37 9.13
N ALA A 234 3.51 0.61 9.09
CA ALA A 234 2.11 0.44 8.70
C ALA A 234 1.31 -0.55 9.58
N GLN A 235 1.63 -0.63 10.88
CA GLN A 235 0.81 -1.36 11.85
C GLN A 235 -0.32 -0.46 12.36
N ALA A 236 -1.56 -0.94 12.30
CA ALA A 236 -2.73 -0.29 12.87
C ALA A 236 -2.58 -0.13 14.39
N ARG A 237 -2.95 1.04 14.89
CA ARG A 237 -3.03 1.34 16.33
C ARG A 237 -4.46 1.49 16.78
N GLY A 238 -4.70 1.16 18.03
CA GLY A 238 -6.01 1.23 18.67
C GLY A 238 -6.09 0.21 19.79
N ALA A 239 -7.03 0.39 20.70
CA ALA A 239 -7.27 -0.55 21.79
C ALA A 239 -8.76 -0.70 22.09
N ARG A 240 -9.14 -1.87 22.58
CA ARG A 240 -10.52 -2.14 23.03
C ARG A 240 -11.03 -1.11 24.05
N THR A 241 -10.13 -0.62 24.90
CA THR A 241 -10.42 0.22 26.06
C THR A 241 -10.32 1.72 25.77
N ASP A 242 -9.91 2.14 24.57
CA ASP A 242 -9.70 3.56 24.27
C ASP A 242 -11.00 4.34 23.97
N GLY A 243 -12.13 3.64 23.86
CA GLY A 243 -13.46 4.21 23.63
C GLY A 243 -13.69 4.81 22.24
N LYS A 244 -12.66 4.88 21.38
CA LYS A 244 -12.72 5.50 20.05
C LYS A 244 -12.44 4.52 18.91
N SER A 245 -11.80 3.39 19.20
CA SER A 245 -11.48 2.36 18.21
C SER A 245 -12.68 1.48 17.88
N ARG A 246 -12.78 1.11 16.60
CA ARG A 246 -13.58 -0.03 16.11
C ARG A 246 -12.64 -1.10 15.59
N VAL A 247 -13.13 -2.32 15.44
CA VAL A 247 -12.40 -3.44 14.85
C VAL A 247 -12.50 -3.36 13.33
N TYR A 248 -11.34 -3.29 12.67
CA TYR A 248 -11.22 -3.27 11.22
C TYR A 248 -10.52 -4.54 10.72
N PRO A 249 -10.93 -5.07 9.55
CA PRO A 249 -10.16 -6.06 8.84
C PRO A 249 -8.92 -5.40 8.22
N PHE A 250 -7.82 -6.12 8.26
CA PHE A 250 -6.58 -5.76 7.59
C PHE A 250 -6.01 -6.99 6.90
N LYS A 251 -5.45 -6.81 5.72
CA LYS A 251 -4.60 -7.82 5.11
C LYS A 251 -3.23 -7.77 5.78
N LEU A 252 -2.74 -8.92 6.23
CA LEU A 252 -1.36 -9.05 6.70
C LEU A 252 -0.37 -9.09 5.54
N PHE A 253 0.72 -8.37 5.71
CA PHE A 253 1.87 -8.44 4.82
C PHE A 253 3.17 -8.50 5.61
N GLN A 254 4.05 -9.38 5.19
CA GLN A 254 5.37 -9.55 5.78
C GLN A 254 6.44 -9.61 4.68
N ALA A 255 7.67 -9.22 5.00
CA ALA A 255 8.77 -9.28 4.06
C ALA A 255 10.11 -9.48 4.75
N VAL A 256 11.07 -10.03 4.00
CA VAL A 256 12.49 -10.03 4.36
C VAL A 256 13.20 -8.99 3.48
N MET A 257 13.76 -7.98 4.12
CA MET A 257 14.40 -6.82 3.50
C MET A 257 15.82 -6.64 4.05
N PRO A 258 16.73 -6.03 3.29
CA PRO A 258 18.07 -5.74 3.76
C PRO A 258 18.01 -4.53 4.69
N GLU A 259 18.58 -4.66 5.89
CA GLU A 259 18.63 -3.61 6.90
C GLU A 259 20.08 -3.35 7.28
N ASP A 260 20.44 -2.07 7.37
CA ASP A 260 21.77 -1.65 7.80
C ASP A 260 22.11 -2.19 9.19
N ALA A 261 23.18 -2.99 9.29
CA ALA A 261 23.57 -3.65 10.54
C ALA A 261 23.93 -2.64 11.65
N ALA A 262 24.39 -1.44 11.26
CA ALA A 262 24.83 -0.39 12.17
C ALA A 262 23.67 0.49 12.67
N ASN A 263 22.56 0.51 11.94
CA ASN A 263 21.41 1.38 12.15
C ASN A 263 20.12 0.57 12.34
N ARG A 264 20.10 -0.23 13.43
CA ARG A 264 18.98 -1.10 13.81
C ARG A 264 18.38 -0.65 15.15
N GLY A 265 17.07 -0.86 15.29
CA GLY A 265 16.29 -0.62 16.50
C GLY A 265 15.37 -1.80 16.85
N PRO A 266 14.75 -1.80 18.03
CA PRO A 266 13.86 -2.88 18.49
C PRO A 266 12.59 -3.01 17.64
N THR A 267 12.09 -1.91 17.08
CA THR A 267 10.83 -1.84 16.32
C THR A 267 11.02 -1.72 14.81
N GLY A 268 12.26 -1.57 14.35
CA GLY A 268 12.61 -1.38 12.94
C GLY A 268 14.07 -0.97 12.78
N GLY A 269 14.45 -0.51 11.59
CA GLY A 269 15.79 0.01 11.33
C GLY A 269 15.88 0.61 9.94
N MET A 270 17.08 1.07 9.56
CA MET A 270 17.27 1.66 8.26
C MET A 270 17.30 0.58 7.18
N LEU A 271 16.22 0.51 6.39
CA LEU A 271 16.14 -0.37 5.24
C LEU A 271 17.07 0.13 4.12
N LEU A 272 17.83 -0.79 3.54
CA LEU A 272 18.67 -0.50 2.40
C LEU A 272 17.89 -0.70 1.08
N PRO A 273 18.14 0.13 0.06
CA PRO A 273 17.49 -0.03 -1.23
C PRO A 273 17.98 -1.29 -1.95
N ILE A 274 17.13 -1.82 -2.82
CA ILE A 274 17.47 -2.91 -3.74
C ILE A 274 17.43 -2.35 -5.16
N ASP A 275 18.53 -2.48 -5.90
CA ASP A 275 18.53 -2.14 -7.32
C ASP A 275 17.77 -3.21 -8.12
N ARG A 276 16.49 -2.95 -8.37
CA ARG A 276 15.56 -3.86 -9.07
C ARG A 276 16.01 -4.21 -10.48
N HIS A 277 16.69 -3.29 -11.19
CA HIS A 277 17.14 -3.56 -12.55
C HIS A 277 18.13 -4.72 -12.60
N PHE A 278 19.09 -4.71 -11.67
CA PHE A 278 20.03 -5.81 -11.56
C PHE A 278 19.38 -7.02 -10.88
N TYR A 279 18.51 -6.79 -9.88
CA TYR A 279 17.74 -7.85 -9.20
C TYR A 279 17.08 -8.80 -10.16
N TYR A 280 16.25 -8.24 -11.03
CA TYR A 280 15.45 -9.01 -11.96
C TYR A 280 16.27 -9.67 -13.07
N ARG A 281 17.49 -9.22 -13.34
CA ARG A 281 18.33 -9.83 -14.39
C ARG A 281 19.24 -10.93 -13.85
N GLU A 282 19.86 -10.72 -12.70
CA GLU A 282 21.01 -11.53 -12.26
C GLU A 282 20.72 -12.42 -11.03
N GLY A 283 19.69 -12.13 -10.24
CA GLY A 283 19.31 -13.00 -9.11
C GLY A 283 20.36 -13.14 -7.99
N ASN A 284 21.26 -12.16 -7.81
CA ASN A 284 22.22 -12.06 -6.71
C ASN A 284 21.90 -10.89 -5.74
N PRO A 285 21.11 -11.12 -4.67
CA PRO A 285 20.62 -10.08 -3.78
C PRO A 285 21.71 -9.19 -3.18
N ASP A 286 22.86 -9.75 -2.82
CA ASP A 286 23.96 -9.00 -2.19
C ASP A 286 24.57 -7.96 -3.13
N LYS A 287 24.84 -8.37 -4.38
CA LYS A 287 25.36 -7.46 -5.41
C LYS A 287 24.44 -6.25 -5.61
N PHE A 288 23.13 -6.45 -5.51
CA PHE A 288 22.15 -5.39 -5.78
C PHE A 288 22.00 -4.41 -4.65
N VAL A 289 22.08 -4.87 -3.39
CA VAL A 289 22.13 -3.97 -2.23
C VAL A 289 23.38 -3.10 -2.32
N ARG A 290 24.55 -3.71 -2.57
CA ARG A 290 25.82 -2.97 -2.67
C ARG A 290 25.81 -1.94 -3.82
N ASN A 291 25.37 -2.35 -5.01
CA ASN A 291 25.25 -1.43 -6.16
C ASN A 291 24.22 -0.32 -5.93
N ALA A 292 23.13 -0.58 -5.19
CA ALA A 292 22.16 0.45 -4.82
C ALA A 292 22.79 1.48 -3.85
N MET A 293 23.62 1.02 -2.91
CA MET A 293 24.33 1.88 -1.98
C MET A 293 25.42 2.74 -2.62
N GLU A 294 25.93 2.34 -3.79
CA GLU A 294 26.89 3.15 -4.56
C GLU A 294 26.26 4.33 -5.32
N LYS A 295 24.92 4.38 -5.42
CA LYS A 295 24.22 5.44 -6.15
C LYS A 295 24.44 6.79 -5.48
N PRO A 296 24.52 7.89 -6.26
CA PRO A 296 24.76 9.24 -5.72
C PRO A 296 23.82 9.64 -4.58
N PHE A 297 22.53 9.27 -4.69
CA PHE A 297 21.54 9.54 -3.65
C PHE A 297 21.88 8.81 -2.33
N MET A 298 22.29 7.54 -2.38
CA MET A 298 22.64 6.81 -1.15
C MET A 298 23.95 7.32 -0.53
N LYS A 299 24.93 7.69 -1.36
CA LYS A 299 26.15 8.37 -0.89
C LYS A 299 25.84 9.70 -0.21
N LEU A 300 24.88 10.46 -0.73
CA LEU A 300 24.39 11.69 -0.10
C LEU A 300 23.70 11.38 1.24
N MET A 301 22.76 10.44 1.28
CA MET A 301 21.99 10.07 2.48
C MET A 301 22.88 9.57 3.62
N TYR A 302 23.94 8.84 3.30
CA TYR A 302 24.96 8.36 4.24
C TYR A 302 26.19 9.28 4.34
N GLY A 303 26.10 10.51 3.84
CA GLY A 303 27.12 11.53 4.05
C GLY A 303 26.96 12.21 5.41
N GLU A 304 28.05 12.72 5.99
CA GLU A 304 28.06 13.35 7.32
C GLU A 304 27.03 14.49 7.46
N GLY A 305 26.85 15.29 6.39
CA GLY A 305 25.87 16.38 6.37
C GLY A 305 24.42 15.90 6.51
N MET A 306 24.03 14.89 5.74
CA MET A 306 22.67 14.33 5.81
C MET A 306 22.45 13.52 7.08
N ALA A 307 23.46 12.79 7.56
CA ALA A 307 23.41 12.11 8.85
C ALA A 307 23.12 13.11 9.99
N GLY A 308 23.78 14.27 9.98
CA GLY A 308 23.50 15.35 10.93
C GLY A 308 22.09 15.94 10.80
N MET A 309 21.54 16.00 9.59
CA MET A 309 20.15 16.43 9.35
C MET A 309 19.13 15.38 9.82
N MET A 310 19.42 14.09 9.63
CA MET A 310 18.56 13.00 10.05
C MET A 310 18.30 12.99 11.57
N MET A 311 19.26 13.51 12.33
CA MET A 311 19.17 13.62 13.78
C MET A 311 18.57 14.95 14.28
N LYS A 312 17.95 15.75 13.39
CA LYS A 312 17.29 17.02 13.74
C LYS A 312 15.81 17.05 13.36
N GLY A 313 15.05 17.89 14.05
CA GLY A 313 13.66 18.22 13.72
C GLY A 313 12.74 17.01 13.54
N THR A 314 11.91 17.05 12.51
CA THR A 314 10.93 16.00 12.18
C THR A 314 11.61 14.67 11.82
N MET A 315 12.80 14.71 11.22
CA MET A 315 13.51 13.47 10.84
C MET A 315 13.98 12.69 12.08
N ASN A 316 14.45 13.36 13.13
CA ASN A 316 14.79 12.72 14.41
C ASN A 316 13.56 12.01 15.03
N LYS A 317 12.37 12.62 14.93
CA LYS A 317 11.12 11.99 15.40
C LYS A 317 10.83 10.72 14.61
N MET A 318 11.01 10.73 13.30
CA MET A 318 10.85 9.56 12.44
C MET A 318 11.87 8.45 12.79
N MET A 319 13.15 8.80 12.96
CA MET A 319 14.21 7.86 13.34
C MET A 319 13.89 7.18 14.67
N ARG A 320 13.48 7.95 15.68
CA ARG A 320 13.06 7.39 16.97
C ARG A 320 11.83 6.50 16.87
N ALA A 321 10.89 6.82 15.97
CA ALA A 321 9.69 6.01 15.76
C ALA A 321 10.00 4.62 15.16
N ILE A 322 11.09 4.48 14.39
CA ILE A 322 11.60 3.17 13.94
C ILE A 322 12.63 2.56 14.91
N GLY A 323 12.79 3.14 16.10
CA GLY A 323 13.67 2.63 17.14
C GLY A 323 15.14 3.04 17.01
N LEU A 324 15.45 4.05 16.21
CA LEU A 324 16.81 4.59 16.06
C LEU A 324 17.02 5.83 16.93
N GLU A 325 17.94 5.72 17.89
CA GLU A 325 18.36 6.84 18.75
C GLU A 325 19.54 7.64 18.18
N GLY A 326 20.21 7.08 17.17
CA GLY A 326 21.33 7.66 16.45
C GLY A 326 21.39 7.12 15.03
N PHE A 327 22.13 7.81 14.16
CA PHE A 327 22.40 7.39 12.79
C PHE A 327 23.91 7.33 12.56
N LYS A 328 24.41 6.15 12.17
CA LYS A 328 25.82 5.88 11.89
C LYS A 328 26.07 6.03 10.39
N ALA A 329 26.94 6.98 10.07
CA ALA A 329 27.42 7.29 8.73
C ALA A 329 28.94 7.50 8.76
N PRO A 330 29.67 7.22 7.67
CA PRO A 330 29.17 6.63 6.42
C PRO A 330 28.76 5.17 6.58
N TRP A 331 28.07 4.62 5.57
CA TRP A 331 27.64 3.22 5.59
C TRP A 331 28.84 2.28 5.68
N GLY A 332 28.88 1.41 6.70
CA GLY A 332 29.99 0.50 6.96
C GLY A 332 30.04 -0.75 6.09
N GLY A 333 29.17 -0.87 5.06
CA GLY A 333 29.15 -2.00 4.12
C GLY A 333 28.51 -3.29 4.64
N ASN A 334 28.10 -3.33 5.90
CA ASN A 334 27.45 -4.46 6.55
C ASN A 334 25.94 -4.26 6.63
N TYR A 335 25.19 -5.31 6.34
CA TYR A 335 23.74 -5.33 6.45
C TYR A 335 23.27 -6.75 6.79
N VAL A 336 22.04 -6.87 7.26
CA VAL A 336 21.40 -8.14 7.58
C VAL A 336 20.08 -8.24 6.84
N TRP A 337 19.73 -9.45 6.37
CA TRP A 337 18.38 -9.73 5.91
C TRP A 337 17.48 -9.87 7.14
N SER A 338 16.58 -8.92 7.32
CA SER A 338 15.66 -8.89 8.45
C SER A 338 14.23 -9.07 7.97
N GLU A 339 13.51 -9.97 8.64
CA GLU A 339 12.06 -9.94 8.62
C GLU A 339 11.57 -8.64 9.28
N MET A 340 10.46 -8.09 8.81
CA MET A 340 9.92 -6.87 9.43
C MET A 340 9.57 -7.16 10.88
N ARG A 341 9.95 -6.26 11.80
CA ARG A 341 9.77 -6.41 13.27
C ARG A 341 8.33 -6.15 13.72
N GLY A 342 7.42 -6.72 12.95
CA GLY A 342 5.98 -6.80 13.09
C GLY A 342 5.31 -6.78 11.72
N ASP A 343 4.01 -7.02 11.71
CA ASP A 343 3.20 -7.23 10.53
C ASP A 343 2.69 -5.90 9.94
N ALA A 344 2.86 -5.67 8.65
CA ALA A 344 2.17 -4.57 8.00
C ALA A 344 0.69 -4.93 7.88
N THR A 345 -0.17 -4.15 8.50
CA THR A 345 -1.62 -4.30 8.40
C THR A 345 -2.12 -3.45 7.24
N LEU A 346 -2.11 -3.99 6.03
CA LEU A 346 -2.58 -3.30 4.83
C LEU A 346 -4.10 -3.20 4.87
N MET A 347 -4.63 -1.99 4.73
CA MET A 347 -6.07 -1.81 4.81
C MET A 347 -6.82 -2.41 3.62
N VAL A 348 -7.99 -2.99 3.91
CA VAL A 348 -8.93 -3.55 2.94
C VAL A 348 -10.23 -2.74 2.98
N ASN A 349 -10.54 -2.02 1.90
CA ASN A 349 -11.65 -1.05 1.83
C ASN A 349 -12.50 -1.18 0.55
N HIS A 350 -12.16 -2.12 -0.33
CA HIS A 350 -12.88 -2.43 -1.57
C HIS A 350 -13.18 -3.93 -1.61
N ALA A 351 -13.76 -4.41 -2.72
CA ALA A 351 -14.32 -5.75 -2.86
C ALA A 351 -15.51 -5.98 -1.90
N ILE A 352 -16.30 -4.92 -1.70
CA ILE A 352 -17.47 -4.93 -0.82
C ILE A 352 -18.55 -5.83 -1.42
N LYS A 353 -19.09 -6.74 -0.60
CA LYS A 353 -20.19 -7.64 -0.97
C LYS A 353 -21.52 -7.15 -0.38
N LYS A 354 -22.59 -7.38 -1.14
CA LYS A 354 -23.97 -7.06 -0.72
C LYS A 354 -24.34 -7.79 0.57
N ASN A 355 -24.08 -9.09 0.59
CA ASN A 355 -24.32 -9.93 1.75
C ASN A 355 -23.04 -10.00 2.58
N GLY A 356 -23.16 -9.62 3.85
CA GLY A 356 -22.06 -9.72 4.79
C GLY A 356 -21.82 -11.15 5.27
N ARG A 357 -20.79 -11.29 6.10
CA ARG A 357 -20.44 -12.49 6.84
C ARG A 357 -21.60 -12.98 7.72
N GLU A 358 -21.82 -14.29 7.73
CA GLU A 358 -22.74 -14.92 8.67
C GLU A 358 -22.14 -15.00 10.09
N CYS A 359 -23.00 -15.09 11.11
CA CYS A 359 -22.58 -15.16 12.52
C CYS A 359 -21.53 -16.25 12.78
N ALA A 360 -21.74 -17.43 12.18
CA ALA A 360 -20.85 -18.59 12.37
C ALA A 360 -19.44 -18.39 11.78
N SER A 361 -19.26 -17.43 10.86
CA SER A 361 -17.93 -17.09 10.34
C SER A 361 -17.04 -16.40 11.37
N CYS A 362 -17.62 -15.82 12.43
CA CYS A 362 -16.90 -15.12 13.50
C CYS A 362 -17.01 -15.85 14.84
N HIS A 363 -18.20 -16.35 15.17
CA HIS A 363 -18.57 -16.84 16.50
C HIS A 363 -18.43 -18.35 16.66
N THR A 364 -17.57 -19.00 15.87
CA THR A 364 -17.23 -20.41 16.07
C THR A 364 -15.83 -20.56 16.62
N SER A 365 -15.50 -21.73 17.16
CA SER A 365 -14.12 -22.03 17.59
C SER A 365 -13.10 -21.90 16.46
N ASP A 366 -13.54 -22.09 15.21
CA ASP A 366 -12.76 -21.89 13.99
C ASP A 366 -13.19 -20.60 13.24
N GLY A 367 -13.70 -19.60 13.96
CA GLY A 367 -14.09 -18.31 13.39
C GLY A 367 -12.89 -17.52 12.85
N ILE A 368 -13.17 -16.50 12.03
CA ILE A 368 -12.17 -15.59 11.46
C ILE A 368 -11.66 -14.55 12.49
N ILE A 369 -12.40 -14.33 13.57
CA ILE A 369 -12.05 -13.36 14.61
C ILE A 369 -11.20 -14.04 15.67
N ASP A 370 -9.96 -13.59 15.81
CA ASP A 370 -9.12 -13.94 16.95
C ASP A 370 -9.46 -13.02 18.14
N PHE A 371 -10.48 -13.42 18.90
CA PHE A 371 -10.94 -12.66 20.07
C PHE A 371 -9.85 -12.49 21.14
N LYS A 372 -8.96 -13.49 21.29
CA LYS A 372 -7.86 -13.40 22.25
C LYS A 372 -6.91 -12.27 21.87
N ASN A 373 -6.52 -12.19 20.61
CA ASN A 373 -5.68 -11.09 20.10
C ASN A 373 -6.39 -9.72 20.13
N LEU A 374 -7.72 -9.69 20.13
CA LEU A 374 -8.50 -8.46 20.34
C LEU A 374 -8.68 -8.08 21.82
N GLY A 375 -8.12 -8.85 22.76
CA GLY A 375 -8.15 -8.54 24.19
C GLY A 375 -9.46 -8.93 24.89
N TYR A 376 -10.15 -9.96 24.40
CA TYR A 376 -11.26 -10.59 25.12
C TYR A 376 -10.74 -11.64 26.12
N SER A 377 -11.39 -11.72 27.29
CA SER A 377 -11.05 -12.74 28.30
C SER A 377 -11.50 -14.13 27.87
N THR A 378 -10.96 -15.17 28.48
CA THR A 378 -11.37 -16.56 28.22
C THR A 378 -12.88 -16.75 28.43
N GLU A 379 -13.45 -16.14 29.47
CA GLU A 379 -14.88 -16.21 29.79
C GLU A 379 -15.73 -15.49 28.75
N GLU A 380 -15.26 -14.34 28.24
CA GLU A 380 -15.92 -13.64 27.14
C GLU A 380 -15.90 -14.48 25.86
N ILE A 381 -14.76 -15.07 25.53
CA ILE A 381 -14.61 -15.93 24.34
C ILE A 381 -15.56 -17.12 24.42
N GLN A 382 -15.68 -17.78 25.59
CA GLN A 382 -16.61 -18.89 25.79
C GLN A 382 -18.08 -18.49 25.60
N ARG A 383 -18.45 -17.24 25.91
CA ARG A 383 -19.82 -16.73 25.66
C ARG A 383 -20.04 -16.31 24.21
N LEU A 384 -18.98 -15.84 23.56
CA LEU A 384 -19.03 -15.32 22.20
C LEU A 384 -18.83 -16.40 21.13
N THR A 385 -18.35 -17.59 21.50
CA THR A 385 -18.08 -18.67 20.56
C THR A 385 -18.87 -19.93 20.88
N TRP A 386 -19.30 -20.66 19.85
CA TRP A 386 -19.92 -21.98 19.97
C TRP A 386 -19.23 -23.00 19.06
N THR A 387 -19.35 -24.27 19.42
CA THR A 387 -18.96 -25.38 18.53
C THR A 387 -20.11 -25.62 17.55
N LYS A 388 -19.79 -25.76 16.26
CA LYS A 388 -20.78 -26.10 15.24
C LYS A 388 -21.33 -27.51 15.42
#